data_AF-A0A954UV05-F1
#
_entry.id   AF-A0A954UV05-F1
#
_cell.length_a   1.000
_cell.length_b   1.000
_cell.length_c   1.000
_cell.angle_alpha   90.00
_cell.angle_beta   90.00
_cell.angle_gamma   90.00
#
_symmetry.space_group_name_H-M   'P 1'
#
loop_
_entity.id
_entity.type
_entity.pdbx_description
1 polymer ?
#
loop_
_entity_poly.entity_id
_entity_poly.type
_entity_poly.pdbx_seq_one_letter_code
_entity_poly.pdbx_strand_id
1 'polypeptide(L)'
;TGNGEACDELWQEFAMRLIQGDFHKADPAKGRFRSYLKTVLVRMSHRHREQAARRATVNLELSPVEPVAEHDQPSFDLQWREHLIDRAWHALRDARPPYETLLRLRTEQPDASSQQLAAAMKDRHGVDWTAETLRQTLRRARQRFGELLLDEVAHSIDPVTRDTMEEELAALELLSYCRPWLDRWMAST
;
A
#
# COMPACT_ATOMS: atom_id res chain seq x y z
N THR A 1 -3.43 -14.56 24.66
CA THR A 1 -2.61 -13.40 25.04
C THR A 1 -1.16 -13.47 24.56
N GLY A 2 -0.58 -14.65 24.25
CA GLY A 2 0.83 -14.75 23.83
C GLY A 2 1.20 -14.32 22.40
N ASN A 3 0.25 -13.90 21.55
CA ASN A 3 0.55 -13.50 20.16
C ASN A 3 1.00 -12.03 20.03
N GLY A 4 0.68 -11.18 21.01
CA GLY A 4 1.06 -9.77 21.01
C GLY A 4 2.54 -9.57 21.35
N GLU A 5 3.01 -10.17 22.45
CA GLU A 5 4.41 -10.10 22.88
C GLU A 5 5.38 -10.65 21.82
N ALA A 6 5.02 -11.75 21.15
CA ALA A 6 5.83 -12.31 20.08
C ALA A 6 5.92 -11.39 18.85
N CYS A 7 4.83 -10.68 18.50
CA CYS A 7 4.84 -9.67 17.45
C CYS A 7 5.71 -8.46 17.84
N ASP A 8 5.63 -8.02 19.10
CA ASP A 8 6.43 -6.89 19.60
C ASP A 8 7.93 -7.22 19.63
N GLU A 9 8.31 -8.42 20.04
CA GLU A 9 9.71 -8.88 19.99
C GLU A 9 10.23 -8.95 18.54
N LEU A 10 9.42 -9.47 17.61
CA LEU A 10 9.76 -9.51 16.19
C LEU A 10 9.92 -8.10 15.62
N TRP A 11 9.03 -7.18 15.99
CA TRP A 11 9.09 -5.78 15.57
C TRP A 11 10.33 -5.07 16.12
N GLN A 12 10.66 -5.26 17.40
CA GLN A 12 11.87 -4.71 18.00
C GLN A 12 13.13 -5.23 17.33
N GLU A 13 13.20 -6.53 17.04
CA GLU A 13 14.34 -7.10 16.32
C GLU A 13 14.44 -6.53 14.91
N PHE A 14 13.31 -6.38 14.21
CA PHE A 14 13.27 -5.78 12.88
C PHE A 14 13.74 -4.32 12.91
N ALA A 15 13.23 -3.52 13.84
CA ALA A 15 13.62 -2.12 14.02
C ALA A 15 15.12 -1.98 14.34
N MET A 16 15.67 -2.86 15.17
CA MET A 16 17.10 -2.87 15.49
C MET A 16 17.94 -3.12 14.23
N ARG A 17 17.60 -4.14 13.43
CA ARG A 17 18.29 -4.44 12.16
C ARG A 17 18.18 -3.31 11.15
N LEU A 18 17.03 -2.64 11.12
CA LEU A 18 16.79 -1.49 10.26
C LEU A 18 17.73 -0.34 10.63
N ILE A 19 17.80 0.01 11.92
CA ILE A 19 18.67 1.10 12.43
C ILE A 19 20.15 0.77 12.22
N GLN A 20 20.53 -0.51 12.36
CA GLN A 20 21.90 -0.98 12.12
C GLN A 20 22.27 -1.02 10.63
N GLY A 21 21.30 -0.81 9.74
CA GLY A 21 21.51 -0.80 8.29
C GLY A 21 21.69 -2.19 7.69
N ASP A 22 21.24 -3.26 8.34
CA ASP A 22 21.43 -4.64 7.86
C ASP A 22 20.78 -4.90 6.49
N PHE A 23 19.83 -4.04 6.10
CA PHE A 23 19.14 -4.09 4.81
C PHE A 23 19.89 -3.39 3.67
N HIS A 24 21.09 -2.83 3.91
CA HIS A 24 21.92 -2.21 2.85
C HIS A 24 22.37 -3.21 1.75
N LYS A 25 22.29 -4.52 2.03
CA LYS A 25 22.61 -5.58 1.06
C LYS A 25 21.44 -5.91 0.13
N ALA A 26 20.29 -5.24 0.29
CA ALA A 26 19.21 -5.31 -0.68
C ALA A 26 19.78 -4.86 -2.03
N ASP A 27 19.91 -5.80 -2.95
CA ASP A 27 20.45 -5.57 -4.28
C ASP A 27 19.28 -5.29 -5.21
N PRO A 28 19.14 -4.05 -5.73
CA PRO A 28 18.01 -3.71 -6.59
C PRO A 28 18.02 -4.51 -7.91
N ALA A 29 19.17 -5.05 -8.33
CA ALA A 29 19.27 -5.93 -9.49
C ALA A 29 18.78 -7.37 -9.23
N LYS A 30 18.57 -7.76 -7.96
CA LYS A 30 18.09 -9.10 -7.59
C LYS A 30 16.58 -9.19 -7.37
N GLY A 31 15.87 -8.08 -7.60
CA GLY A 31 14.41 -8.01 -7.58
C GLY A 31 13.87 -6.93 -6.66
N ARG A 32 12.55 -6.86 -6.58
CA ARG A 32 11.81 -5.81 -5.86
C ARG A 32 12.17 -5.76 -4.38
N PHE A 33 12.44 -4.56 -3.86
CA PHE A 33 12.69 -4.33 -2.42
C PHE A 33 11.57 -4.94 -1.55
N ARG A 34 10.32 -4.80 -1.98
CA ARG A 34 9.14 -5.40 -1.34
C ARG A 34 9.24 -6.92 -1.18
N SER A 35 9.70 -7.63 -2.22
CA SER A 35 9.86 -9.09 -2.18
C SER A 35 10.99 -9.52 -1.24
N TYR A 36 12.08 -8.73 -1.20
CA TYR A 36 13.14 -8.91 -0.21
C TYR A 36 12.63 -8.72 1.22
N LEU A 37 11.91 -7.62 1.49
CA LEU A 37 11.34 -7.33 2.81
C LEU A 37 10.38 -8.42 3.28
N LYS A 38 9.47 -8.88 2.41
CA LYS A 38 8.57 -10.02 2.67
C LYS A 38 9.37 -11.26 3.08
N THR A 39 10.43 -11.58 2.33
CA THR A 39 11.27 -12.75 2.60
C THR A 39 11.96 -12.65 3.96
N VAL A 40 12.50 -11.48 4.31
CA VAL A 40 13.11 -11.23 5.62
C VAL A 40 12.10 -11.45 6.74
N LEU A 41 10.93 -10.82 6.66
CA LEU A 41 9.91 -10.89 7.71
C LEU A 41 9.39 -12.31 7.90
N VAL A 42 9.15 -13.05 6.82
CA VAL A 42 8.75 -14.46 6.86
C VAL A 42 9.85 -15.31 7.51
N ARG A 43 11.12 -15.12 7.15
CA ARG A 43 12.23 -15.84 7.79
C ARG A 43 12.36 -15.53 9.28
N MET A 44 12.15 -14.27 9.66
CA MET A 44 12.18 -13.86 11.06
C MET A 44 11.04 -14.49 11.86
N SER A 45 9.81 -14.51 11.31
CA SER A 45 8.66 -15.12 11.97
C SER A 45 8.83 -16.64 12.13
N HIS A 46 9.33 -17.34 11.11
CA HIS A 46 9.63 -18.77 11.22
C HIS A 46 10.66 -19.06 12.31
N ARG A 47 11.77 -18.30 12.33
CA ARG A 47 12.82 -18.48 13.35
C ARG A 47 12.31 -18.21 14.77
N HIS A 48 11.47 -17.18 14.96
CA HIS A 48 10.83 -16.90 16.26
C HIS A 48 9.94 -18.07 16.71
N ARG A 49 9.12 -18.61 15.80
CA ARG A 49 8.29 -19.81 16.07
C ARG A 49 9.14 -21.03 16.41
N GLU A 50 10.24 -21.27 15.69
CA GLU A 50 11.16 -22.37 15.99
C GLU A 50 11.84 -22.21 17.35
N GLN A 51 12.28 -21.00 17.71
CA GLN A 51 12.91 -20.74 19.01
C GLN A 51 11.92 -20.91 20.16
N ALA A 52 10.68 -20.43 20.00
CA ALA A 52 9.60 -20.64 20.95
C ALA A 52 9.28 -22.14 21.11
N ALA A 53 9.19 -22.88 19.99
CA ALA A 53 8.96 -24.32 20.01
C ALA A 53 10.08 -25.08 20.74
N ARG A 54 11.35 -24.74 20.50
CA ARG A 54 12.51 -25.34 21.19
C ARG A 54 12.53 -25.04 22.69
N ARG A 55 12.18 -23.82 23.10
CA ARG A 55 12.04 -23.45 24.51
C ARG A 55 10.89 -24.19 25.19
N ALA A 56 9.79 -24.41 24.47
CA ALA A 56 8.66 -25.21 24.96
C ALA A 56 9.00 -26.71 25.07
N THR A 57 9.80 -27.27 24.16
CA THR A 57 10.23 -28.69 24.22
C THR A 57 11.12 -28.99 25.42
N VAL A 58 11.82 -27.98 25.95
CA VAL A 58 12.65 -28.11 27.16
C VAL A 58 11.78 -28.06 28.43
N ASN A 59 10.52 -27.62 28.37
CA ASN A 59 9.76 -27.23 29.56
C ASN A 59 8.46 -28.04 29.85
N LEU A 60 7.93 -28.92 28.98
CA LEU A 60 6.85 -29.85 29.40
C LEU A 60 6.55 -30.99 28.40
N GLU A 61 6.12 -32.13 28.97
CA GLU A 61 5.48 -33.27 28.28
C GLU A 61 4.35 -32.79 27.35
N LEU A 62 4.34 -33.36 26.15
CA LEU A 62 3.62 -32.88 24.96
C LEU A 62 2.10 -33.04 25.09
N SER A 63 1.37 -31.92 25.10
CA SER A 63 0.00 -31.89 24.55
C SER A 63 0.07 -31.56 23.05
N PRO A 64 -0.78 -32.17 22.20
CA PRO A 64 -0.79 -31.91 20.77
C PRO A 64 -1.09 -30.43 20.51
N VAL A 65 -0.17 -29.74 19.83
CA VAL A 65 -0.42 -28.40 19.31
C VAL A 65 -1.39 -28.55 18.15
N GLU A 66 -2.64 -28.15 18.34
CA GLU A 66 -3.58 -28.00 17.23
C GLU A 66 -2.99 -27.00 16.22
N PRO A 67 -2.99 -27.33 14.91
CA PRO A 67 -2.54 -26.39 13.89
C PRO A 67 -3.45 -25.16 13.97
N VAL A 68 -2.89 -24.03 14.39
CA VAL A 68 -3.55 -22.73 14.32
C VAL A 68 -3.94 -22.54 12.86
N ALA A 69 -5.25 -22.56 12.59
CA ALA A 69 -5.78 -22.28 11.26
C ALA A 69 -5.09 -21.01 10.74
N GLU A 70 -4.52 -21.10 9.54
CA GLU A 70 -4.13 -19.91 8.78
C GLU A 70 -5.38 -19.04 8.69
N HIS A 71 -5.43 -18.00 9.52
CA HIS A 71 -6.51 -17.04 9.47
C HIS A 71 -6.51 -16.41 8.07
N ASP A 72 -7.67 -15.94 7.60
CA ASP A 72 -7.88 -15.16 6.37
C ASP A 72 -7.12 -13.81 6.39
N GLN A 73 -5.82 -13.83 6.69
CA GLN A 73 -4.97 -12.66 6.64
C GLN A 73 -4.71 -12.34 5.18
N PRO A 74 -5.00 -11.09 4.74
CA PRO A 74 -4.70 -10.66 3.39
C PRO A 74 -3.21 -10.87 3.10
N SER A 75 -2.90 -11.30 1.87
CA SER A 75 -1.51 -11.52 1.48
C SER A 75 -0.69 -10.24 1.67
N PHE A 76 0.61 -10.39 1.93
CA PHE A 76 1.53 -9.24 2.05
C PHE A 76 1.42 -8.26 0.87
N ASP A 77 1.14 -8.79 -0.33
CA ASP A 77 1.00 -8.03 -1.58
C ASP A 77 -0.26 -7.17 -1.56
N LEU A 78 -1.37 -7.70 -1.04
CA LEU A 78 -2.63 -6.97 -0.86
C LEU A 78 -2.48 -5.85 0.18
N GLN A 79 -1.87 -6.15 1.34
CA GLN A 79 -1.62 -5.13 2.37
C GLN A 79 -0.69 -4.03 1.88
N TRP A 80 0.34 -4.39 1.10
CA TRP A 80 1.24 -3.41 0.50
C TRP A 80 0.51 -2.50 -0.48
N ARG A 81 -0.33 -3.08 -1.36
CA ARG A 81 -1.17 -2.33 -2.29
C ARG A 81 -2.08 -1.35 -1.57
N GLU A 82 -2.78 -1.80 -0.54
CA GLU A 82 -3.67 -0.95 0.28
C GLU A 82 -2.89 0.20 0.91
N HIS A 83 -1.70 -0.08 1.46
CA HIS A 83 -0.85 0.95 2.04
C HIS A 83 -0.41 2.02 1.03
N LEU A 84 -0.03 1.63 -0.20
CA LEU A 84 0.32 2.58 -1.26
C LEU A 84 -0.87 3.43 -1.70
N ILE A 85 -2.05 2.83 -1.82
CA ILE A 85 -3.30 3.54 -2.14
C ILE A 85 -3.62 4.55 -1.03
N ASP A 86 -3.50 4.16 0.24
CA ASP A 86 -3.72 5.05 1.37
C ASP A 86 -2.73 6.21 1.38
N ARG A 87 -1.45 5.98 1.10
CA ARG A 87 -0.46 7.06 0.97
C ARG A 87 -0.81 8.02 -0.15
N ALA A 88 -1.22 7.51 -1.32
CA ALA A 88 -1.66 8.35 -2.44
C ALA A 88 -2.90 9.19 -2.09
N TRP A 89 -3.83 8.65 -1.30
CA TRP A 89 -4.97 9.41 -0.76
C TRP A 89 -4.54 10.54 0.18
N HIS A 90 -3.59 10.27 1.09
CA HIS A 90 -3.04 11.29 1.99
C HIS A 90 -2.33 12.38 1.20
N ALA A 91 -1.48 12.02 0.23
CA ALA A 91 -0.82 12.99 -0.63
C ALA A 91 -1.81 13.84 -1.46
N LEU A 92 -2.93 13.25 -1.90
CA LEU A 92 -3.96 13.98 -2.62
C LEU A 92 -4.69 14.97 -1.71
N ARG A 93 -5.01 14.54 -0.47
CA ARG A 93 -5.64 15.39 0.55
C ARG A 93 -4.78 16.62 0.81
N ASP A 94 -3.49 16.41 1.04
CA ASP A 94 -2.53 17.47 1.37
C ASP A 94 -2.32 18.43 0.18
N ALA A 95 -2.31 17.89 -1.05
CA ALA A 95 -2.17 18.70 -2.25
C ALA A 95 -3.43 19.54 -2.54
N ARG A 96 -4.62 18.92 -2.53
CA ARG A 96 -5.92 19.56 -2.84
C ARG A 96 -7.10 18.87 -2.16
N PRO A 97 -7.57 19.36 -0.99
CA PRO A 97 -8.69 18.76 -0.25
C PRO A 97 -10.00 18.57 -1.06
N PRO A 98 -10.40 19.48 -1.98
CA PRO A 98 -11.60 19.27 -2.79
C PRO A 98 -11.50 18.06 -3.74
N TYR A 99 -10.29 17.67 -4.15
CA TYR A 99 -10.09 16.55 -5.08
C TYR A 99 -10.32 15.22 -4.40
N GLU A 100 -9.83 15.07 -3.17
CA GLU A 100 -10.11 13.89 -2.36
C GLU A 100 -11.61 13.71 -2.17
N THR A 101 -12.30 14.78 -1.72
CA THR A 101 -13.74 14.70 -1.44
C THR A 101 -14.53 14.28 -2.68
N LEU A 102 -14.20 14.87 -3.83
CA LEU A 102 -14.90 14.59 -5.08
C LEU A 102 -14.67 13.15 -5.57
N LEU A 103 -13.44 12.64 -5.43
CA LEU A 103 -13.14 11.25 -5.79
C LEU A 103 -13.83 10.27 -4.84
N ARG A 104 -13.79 10.50 -3.52
CA ARG A 104 -14.50 9.67 -2.54
C ARG A 104 -15.99 9.62 -2.83
N LEU A 105 -16.62 10.77 -3.05
CA LEU A 105 -18.04 10.86 -3.40
C LEU A 105 -18.37 10.07 -4.68
N ARG A 106 -17.49 10.10 -5.69
CA ARG A 106 -17.64 9.33 -6.93
C ARG A 106 -17.50 7.82 -6.72
N THR A 107 -16.66 7.39 -5.79
CA THR A 107 -16.49 5.97 -5.42
C THR A 107 -17.68 5.46 -4.63
N GLU A 108 -18.21 6.28 -3.72
CA GLU A 108 -19.42 5.98 -2.94
C GLU A 108 -20.69 5.97 -3.80
N GLN A 109 -20.73 6.80 -4.86
CA GLN A 109 -21.88 6.93 -5.76
C GLN A 109 -21.45 6.80 -7.24
N PRO A 110 -21.19 5.58 -7.74
CA PRO A 110 -20.69 5.36 -9.10
C PRO A 110 -21.65 5.84 -10.20
N ASP A 111 -22.96 5.74 -9.95
CA ASP A 111 -24.04 6.00 -10.89
C ASP A 111 -24.64 7.42 -10.76
N ALA A 112 -24.20 8.19 -9.77
CA ALA A 112 -24.71 9.55 -9.58
C ALA A 112 -24.33 10.44 -10.78
N SER A 113 -25.32 11.18 -11.25
CA SER A 113 -25.13 12.17 -12.31
C SER A 113 -24.22 13.30 -11.85
N SER A 114 -23.60 14.00 -12.80
CA SER A 114 -22.76 15.18 -12.48
C SER A 114 -23.56 16.30 -11.79
N GLN A 115 -24.88 16.35 -11.95
CA GLN A 115 -25.75 17.30 -11.25
C GLN A 115 -25.95 16.91 -9.78
N GLN A 116 -26.18 15.63 -9.50
CA GLN A 116 -26.31 15.12 -8.13
C GLN A 116 -25.00 15.28 -7.34
N LEU A 117 -23.87 14.96 -7.96
CA LEU A 117 -22.55 15.16 -7.36
C LEU A 117 -22.26 16.65 -7.09
N ALA A 118 -22.75 17.55 -7.95
CA ALA A 118 -22.56 18.98 -7.77
C ALA A 118 -23.37 19.53 -6.60
N ALA A 119 -24.62 19.06 -6.43
CA ALA A 119 -25.43 19.38 -5.25
C ALA A 119 -24.77 18.90 -3.95
N ALA A 120 -24.29 17.65 -3.92
CA ALA A 120 -23.61 17.10 -2.75
C ALA A 120 -22.29 17.84 -2.42
N MET A 121 -21.54 18.28 -3.44
CA MET A 121 -20.34 19.10 -3.23
C MET A 121 -20.67 20.50 -2.72
N LYS A 122 -21.76 21.10 -3.17
CA LYS A 122 -22.27 22.39 -2.65
C LYS A 122 -22.63 22.28 -1.18
N ASP A 123 -23.35 21.22 -0.79
CA ASP A 123 -23.75 21.01 0.61
C ASP A 123 -22.53 20.85 1.54
N ARG A 124 -21.45 20.22 1.05
CA ARG A 124 -20.25 19.93 1.87
C ARG A 124 -19.22 21.07 1.90
N HIS A 125 -19.07 21.82 0.81
CA HIS A 125 -18.02 22.85 0.66
C HIS A 125 -18.55 24.27 0.52
N GLY A 126 -19.86 24.47 0.42
CA GLY A 126 -20.51 25.79 0.33
C GLY A 126 -20.27 26.56 -0.98
N VAL A 127 -19.51 26.00 -1.92
CA VAL A 127 -19.22 26.60 -3.23
C VAL A 127 -20.18 26.05 -4.27
N ASP A 128 -20.68 26.90 -5.16
CA ASP A 128 -21.49 26.46 -6.29
C ASP A 128 -20.63 25.71 -7.31
N TRP A 129 -20.88 24.41 -7.45
CA TRP A 129 -20.28 23.57 -8.48
C TRP A 129 -21.25 23.45 -9.66
N THR A 130 -20.77 23.70 -10.87
CA THR A 130 -21.53 23.39 -12.09
C THR A 130 -21.21 21.94 -12.51
N ALA A 131 -22.12 21.30 -13.25
CA ALA A 131 -21.87 19.96 -13.79
C ALA A 131 -20.65 19.91 -14.74
N GLU A 132 -20.30 21.02 -15.39
CA GLU A 132 -19.11 21.13 -16.24
C GLU A 132 -17.83 21.24 -15.39
N THR A 133 -17.80 22.17 -14.42
CA THR A 133 -16.64 22.33 -13.52
C THR A 133 -16.38 21.08 -12.70
N LEU A 134 -17.43 20.35 -12.30
CA LEU A 134 -17.32 19.08 -11.61
C LEU A 134 -16.67 17.99 -12.50
N ARG A 135 -17.13 17.83 -13.75
CA ARG A 135 -16.54 16.85 -14.68
C ARG A 135 -15.06 17.14 -14.95
N GLN A 136 -14.71 18.40 -15.17
CA GLN A 136 -13.32 18.82 -15.37
C GLN A 136 -12.47 18.57 -14.14
N THR A 137 -12.99 18.92 -12.95
CA THR A 137 -12.29 18.74 -11.67
C THR A 137 -12.09 17.27 -11.36
N LEU A 138 -13.10 16.42 -11.60
CA LEU A 138 -13.02 14.98 -11.39
C LEU A 138 -11.98 14.33 -12.29
N ARG A 139 -11.90 14.75 -13.56
CA ARG A 139 -10.84 14.31 -14.48
C ARG A 139 -9.45 14.68 -13.95
N ARG A 140 -9.27 15.93 -13.51
CA ARG A 140 -8.00 16.42 -12.94
C ARG A 140 -7.64 15.70 -11.64
N ALA A 141 -8.64 15.42 -10.79
CA ALA A 141 -8.45 14.69 -9.55
C ALA A 141 -8.00 13.25 -9.81
N ARG A 142 -8.65 12.52 -10.74
CA ARG A 142 -8.23 11.17 -11.14
C ARG A 142 -6.81 11.15 -11.69
N GLN A 143 -6.48 12.11 -12.55
CA GLN A 143 -5.12 12.23 -13.08
C GLN A 143 -4.12 12.45 -11.95
N ARG A 144 -4.39 13.42 -11.05
CA ARG A 144 -3.48 13.73 -9.96
C ARG A 144 -3.31 12.56 -8.98
N PHE A 145 -4.39 11.84 -8.69
CA PHE A 145 -4.34 10.64 -7.87
C PHE A 145 -3.47 9.55 -8.52
N GLY A 146 -3.63 9.33 -9.83
CA GLY A 146 -2.80 8.38 -10.59
C GLY A 146 -1.32 8.74 -10.58
N GLU A 147 -0.98 10.02 -10.79
CA GLU A 147 0.40 10.51 -10.69
C GLU A 147 0.98 10.31 -9.29
N LEU A 148 0.23 10.66 -8.24
CA LEU A 148 0.67 10.46 -6.86
C LEU A 148 0.85 8.97 -6.52
N LEU A 149 -0.03 8.10 -7.01
CA LEU A 149 0.12 6.66 -6.81
C LEU A 149 1.38 6.13 -7.51
N LEU A 150 1.71 6.64 -8.71
CA LEU A 150 2.97 6.32 -9.39
C LEU A 150 4.18 6.81 -8.59
N ASP A 151 4.11 8.02 -8.01
CA ASP A 151 5.14 8.53 -7.11
C ASP A 151 5.34 7.56 -5.92
N GLU A 152 4.28 7.14 -5.24
CA GLU A 152 4.37 6.22 -4.10
C GLU A 152 4.98 4.85 -4.47
N VAL A 153 4.63 4.32 -5.66
CA VAL A 153 5.23 3.08 -6.18
C VAL A 153 6.71 3.30 -6.49
N ALA A 154 7.07 4.41 -7.11
CA ALA A 154 8.45 4.75 -7.45
C ALA A 154 9.35 4.84 -6.20
N HIS A 155 8.84 5.37 -5.08
CA HIS A 155 9.58 5.40 -3.81
C HIS A 155 9.85 4.01 -3.22
N SER A 156 9.16 2.96 -3.69
CA SER A 156 9.33 1.59 -3.21
C SER A 156 10.22 0.71 -4.09
N ILE A 157 10.69 1.23 -5.21
CA ILE A 157 11.53 0.51 -6.17
C ILE A 157 12.83 1.28 -6.44
N ASP A 158 13.89 0.54 -6.76
CA ASP A 158 15.18 1.06 -7.21
C ASP A 158 15.75 0.02 -8.20
N PRO A 159 16.32 0.39 -9.36
CA PRO A 159 16.16 1.68 -10.02
C PRO A 159 14.73 1.91 -10.52
N VAL A 160 14.32 3.17 -10.57
CA VAL A 160 13.03 3.58 -11.17
C VAL A 160 13.18 3.63 -12.69
N THR A 161 12.74 2.57 -13.37
CA THR A 161 12.73 2.45 -14.83
C THR A 161 11.35 2.07 -15.31
N ARG A 162 11.08 2.20 -16.61
CA ARG A 162 9.79 1.79 -17.18
C ARG A 162 9.47 0.32 -16.87
N ASP A 163 10.44 -0.57 -17.10
CA ASP A 163 10.24 -2.01 -16.92
C ASP A 163 9.98 -2.34 -15.44
N THR A 164 10.77 -1.78 -14.52
CA THR A 164 10.58 -2.01 -13.08
C THR A 164 9.26 -1.43 -12.56
N MET A 165 8.80 -0.29 -13.08
CA MET A 165 7.48 0.27 -12.79
C MET A 165 6.35 -0.62 -13.31
N GLU A 166 6.42 -1.06 -14.57
CA GLU A 166 5.39 -1.93 -15.16
C GLU A 166 5.29 -3.27 -14.43
N GLU A 167 6.42 -3.87 -14.04
CA GLU A 167 6.48 -5.09 -13.26
C GLU A 167 5.89 -4.94 -11.85
N GLU A 168 6.24 -3.87 -11.12
CA GLU A 168 5.69 -3.63 -9.77
C GLU A 168 4.18 -3.34 -9.84
N LEU A 169 3.75 -2.49 -10.77
CA LEU A 169 2.33 -2.20 -10.98
C LEU A 169 1.54 -3.43 -11.41
N ALA A 170 2.11 -4.33 -12.21
CA ALA A 170 1.49 -5.59 -12.57
C ALA A 170 1.37 -6.52 -11.36
N ALA A 171 2.43 -6.63 -10.55
CA ALA A 171 2.45 -7.45 -9.34
C ALA A 171 1.44 -6.97 -8.28
N LEU A 172 1.11 -5.68 -8.26
CA LEU A 172 0.11 -5.09 -7.38
C LEU A 172 -1.29 -4.99 -8.03
N GLU A 173 -1.48 -5.50 -9.25
CA GLU A 173 -2.73 -5.39 -10.02
C GLU A 173 -3.18 -3.92 -10.24
N LEU A 174 -2.25 -2.98 -10.20
CA LEU A 174 -2.48 -1.54 -10.40
C LEU A 174 -2.22 -1.08 -11.84
N LEU A 175 -1.56 -1.92 -12.64
CA LEU A 175 -1.12 -1.55 -13.99
C LEU A 175 -2.28 -1.11 -14.89
N SER A 176 -3.39 -1.85 -14.90
CA SER A 176 -4.56 -1.52 -15.73
C SER A 176 -5.14 -0.14 -15.43
N TYR A 177 -5.08 0.28 -14.16
CA TYR A 177 -5.54 1.59 -13.72
C TYR A 177 -4.53 2.68 -14.04
N CYS A 178 -3.23 2.43 -13.82
CA CYS A 178 -2.19 3.46 -13.90
C CYS A 178 -1.61 3.67 -15.30
N ARG A 179 -1.83 2.72 -16.22
CA ARG A 179 -1.29 2.74 -17.59
C ARG A 179 -1.48 4.07 -18.34
N PRO A 180 -2.65 4.74 -18.28
CA PRO A 180 -2.85 6.01 -18.99
C PRO A 180 -1.97 7.16 -18.50
N TRP A 181 -1.46 7.08 -17.26
CA TRP A 181 -0.64 8.12 -16.65
C TRP A 181 0.85 7.78 -16.65
N LEU A 182 1.20 6.49 -16.70
CA LEU A 182 2.58 6.02 -16.67
C LEU A 182 3.47 6.67 -17.73
N ASP A 183 3.01 6.71 -18.99
CA ASP A 183 3.80 7.30 -20.09
C ASP A 183 4.11 8.79 -19.87
N ARG A 184 3.12 9.53 -19.35
CA ARG A 184 3.27 10.96 -19.07
C ARG A 184 4.17 11.20 -17.85
N TRP A 185 3.99 10.39 -16.83
CA TRP A 185 4.75 10.46 -15.59
C TRP A 185 6.24 10.16 -15.85
N MET A 186 6.54 9.08 -16.58
CA MET A 186 7.91 8.73 -17.00
C MET A 186 8.59 9.81 -17.87
N ALA A 187 7.81 10.63 -18.57
CA ALA A 187 8.35 11.75 -19.36
C ALA A 187 8.57 13.03 -18.54
N SER A 188 8.04 13.09 -17.31
CA SER A 188 8.09 14.27 -16.44
C SER A 188 9.04 14.10 -15.25
N THR A 189 9.48 12.87 -14.97
CA THR A 189 10.45 12.47 -13.93
C THR A 189 11.85 12.38 -14.52
#